data_AF-A0A2V7TEZ9-F1
#
_entry.id   AF-A0A2V7TEZ9-F1
#
_cell.length_a   1.000
_cell.length_b   1.000
_cell.length_c   1.000
_cell.angle_alpha   90.00
_cell.angle_beta   90.00
_cell.angle_gamma   90.00
#
_symmetry.space_group_name_H-M   'P 1'
#
loop_
_entity.id
_entity.type
_entity.pdbx_description
1 polymer ?
#
loop_
_entity_poly.entity_id
_entity_poly.type
_entity_poly.pdbx_seq_one_letter_code
_entity_poly.pdbx_strand_id
1 'polypeptide(L)'
;PSGEGGGGPRVWHEGGGAEPSRDVRFISELIDTLEVRYNIDPRMIYANGLSNGGGMSFALSCTLSDRIAAVGMVGAALLLPFNWCTDLRPVPMIAFHGTADAAAPYKGGFSWVAPQRFQGVRAFTASWARRNRCGTNPVDSVVATDVTRLEYTKCADDAAVVLYTIKGGGHTWPGGQPLPEWFVGRTSNSIDASSLMWAFFRAHRLREAQTGAQHK
;
A
#
# COMPACT_ATOMS: atom_id res chain seq x y z
N PRO A 1 16.34 -1.48 -0.86
CA PRO A 1 16.58 -2.37 0.28
C PRO A 1 18.05 -2.27 0.70
N SER A 2 18.32 -1.55 1.79
CA SER A 2 19.57 -1.69 2.51
C SER A 2 19.59 -3.09 3.13
N GLY A 3 20.08 -4.05 2.37
CA GLY A 3 20.41 -5.37 2.87
C GLY A 3 21.59 -5.27 3.81
N GLU A 4 21.35 -4.93 5.07
CA GLU A 4 22.36 -5.09 6.10
C GLU A 4 22.50 -6.57 6.45
N GLY A 5 23.76 -7.00 6.53
CA GLY A 5 24.17 -8.38 6.73
C GLY A 5 23.64 -8.96 8.05
N GLY A 6 22.52 -9.65 7.95
CA GLY A 6 22.08 -10.66 8.89
C GLY A 6 21.67 -11.89 8.08
N GLY A 7 21.80 -13.10 8.63
CA GLY A 7 21.50 -14.36 7.93
C GLY A 7 20.04 -14.57 7.50
N GLY A 8 19.21 -13.52 7.47
CA GLY A 8 17.82 -13.53 7.03
C GLY A 8 17.59 -12.78 5.70
N PRO A 9 16.37 -12.86 5.13
CA PRO A 9 16.04 -12.16 3.90
C PRO A 9 16.12 -10.64 4.09
N ARG A 10 16.62 -9.94 3.07
CA ARG A 10 16.74 -8.48 3.07
C ARG A 10 15.35 -7.83 3.10
N VAL A 11 15.17 -6.86 3.98
CA VAL A 11 13.92 -6.09 4.13
C VAL A 11 14.15 -4.62 3.79
N TRP A 12 13.09 -3.95 3.33
CA TRP A 12 13.02 -2.51 3.23
C TRP A 12 12.98 -1.87 4.60
N HIS A 13 13.76 -0.82 4.79
CA HIS A 13 13.69 0.02 5.97
C HIS A 13 12.56 1.03 5.78
N GLU A 14 11.38 0.73 6.31
CA GLU A 14 10.16 1.53 6.08
C GLU A 14 10.24 2.92 6.75
N GLY A 15 10.89 3.05 7.92
CA GLY A 15 10.98 4.32 8.67
C GLY A 15 11.11 4.14 10.18
N GLY A 16 10.96 5.25 10.93
CA GLY A 16 10.96 5.26 12.41
C GLY A 16 11.59 6.49 13.08
N GLY A 17 12.23 7.38 12.31
CA GLY A 17 12.81 8.65 12.79
C GLY A 17 12.18 9.87 12.13
N ALA A 18 12.63 11.08 12.50
CA ALA A 18 12.17 12.35 11.92
C ALA A 18 12.55 12.54 10.45
N GLU A 19 13.59 11.83 9.99
CA GLU A 19 14.06 11.86 8.61
C GLU A 19 13.55 10.66 7.80
N PRO A 20 13.34 10.80 6.48
CA PRO A 20 13.06 9.68 5.60
C PRO A 20 14.09 8.57 5.75
N SER A 21 13.64 7.31 5.72
CA SER A 21 14.57 6.18 5.80
C SER A 21 15.54 6.21 4.62
N ARG A 22 16.70 5.56 4.78
CA ARG A 22 17.67 5.37 3.69
C ARG A 22 17.02 4.79 2.43
N ASP A 23 16.08 3.86 2.60
CA ASP A 23 15.38 3.21 1.49
C ASP A 23 14.34 4.13 0.84
N VAL A 24 13.69 5.01 1.60
CA VAL A 24 12.83 6.06 1.03
C VAL A 24 13.67 7.00 0.16
N ARG A 25 14.82 7.47 0.69
CA ARG A 25 15.73 8.33 -0.07
C ARG A 25 16.23 7.66 -1.34
N PHE A 26 16.64 6.39 -1.25
CA PHE A 26 17.07 5.61 -2.41
C PHE A 26 15.96 5.54 -3.49
N ILE A 27 14.71 5.28 -3.10
CA ILE A 27 13.60 5.23 -4.06
C ILE A 27 13.33 6.60 -4.67
N SER A 28 13.41 7.68 -3.89
CA SER A 28 13.29 9.05 -4.42
C SER A 28 14.36 9.35 -5.47
N GLU A 29 15.63 9.08 -5.17
CA GLU A 29 16.76 9.28 -6.10
C GLU A 29 16.66 8.39 -7.34
N LEU A 30 16.12 7.18 -7.18
CA LEU A 30 15.86 6.27 -8.30
C LEU A 30 14.77 6.83 -9.22
N ILE A 31 13.69 7.40 -8.67
CA ILE A 31 12.67 8.08 -9.47
C ILE A 31 13.32 9.21 -10.28
N ASP A 32 14.09 10.10 -9.64
CA ASP A 32 14.79 11.20 -10.33
C ASP A 32 15.67 10.67 -11.47
N THR A 33 16.42 9.60 -11.21
CA THR A 33 17.31 8.98 -12.21
C THR A 33 16.54 8.40 -13.39
N LEU A 34 15.39 7.76 -13.15
CA LEU A 34 14.58 7.14 -14.19
C LEU A 34 13.83 8.17 -15.03
N GLU A 35 13.34 9.25 -14.42
CA GLU A 35 12.70 10.35 -15.12
C GLU A 35 13.66 11.09 -16.07
N VAL A 36 14.93 11.20 -15.70
CA VAL A 36 15.96 11.77 -16.59
C VAL A 36 16.28 10.83 -17.77
N ARG A 37 16.22 9.51 -17.57
CA ARG A 37 16.69 8.52 -18.56
C ARG A 37 15.60 7.98 -19.48
N TYR A 38 14.35 8.02 -19.06
CA TYR A 38 13.23 7.43 -19.76
C TYR A 38 12.05 8.39 -19.82
N ASN A 39 11.15 8.18 -20.79
CA ASN A 39 9.93 8.97 -20.90
C ASN A 39 8.87 8.52 -19.87
N ILE A 40 9.14 8.81 -18.60
CA ILE A 40 8.23 8.56 -17.48
C ILE A 40 7.27 9.75 -17.36
N ASP A 41 5.96 9.46 -17.30
CA ASP A 41 4.99 10.49 -16.89
C ASP A 41 5.09 10.66 -15.37
N PRO A 42 5.57 11.81 -14.86
CA PRO A 42 5.73 12.04 -13.42
C PRO A 42 4.40 11.89 -12.65
N ARG A 43 3.26 12.01 -13.35
CA ARG A 43 1.94 11.89 -12.73
C ARG A 43 1.47 10.44 -12.58
N MET A 44 2.24 9.48 -13.08
CA MET A 44 1.92 8.05 -13.09
C MET A 44 2.99 7.20 -12.41
N ILE A 45 3.59 7.70 -11.34
CA ILE A 45 4.50 6.92 -10.52
C ILE A 45 3.70 6.25 -9.40
N TYR A 46 3.80 4.93 -9.32
CA TYR A 46 3.06 4.11 -8.35
C TYR A 46 4.02 3.24 -7.54
N ALA A 47 3.63 2.88 -6.32
CA ALA A 47 4.36 1.92 -5.51
C ALA A 47 3.47 0.75 -5.10
N ASN A 48 3.99 -0.48 -5.16
CA ASN A 48 3.31 -1.61 -4.57
C ASN A 48 4.27 -2.63 -3.96
N GLY A 49 3.72 -3.53 -3.16
CA GLY A 49 4.48 -4.68 -2.68
C GLY A 49 3.69 -5.58 -1.75
N LEU A 50 4.30 -6.75 -1.50
CA LEU A 50 3.81 -7.75 -0.55
C LEU A 50 4.58 -7.64 0.77
N SER A 51 3.89 -7.86 1.90
CA SER A 51 4.50 -7.90 3.23
C SER A 51 5.21 -6.59 3.59
N ASN A 52 6.49 -6.64 3.93
CA ASN A 52 7.36 -5.49 4.11
C ASN A 52 7.42 -4.57 2.87
N GLY A 53 7.25 -5.08 1.63
CA GLY A 53 7.09 -4.23 0.46
C GLY A 53 5.76 -3.44 0.46
N GLY A 54 4.71 -4.00 1.06
CA GLY A 54 3.45 -3.30 1.31
C GLY A 54 3.60 -2.23 2.39
N GLY A 55 4.35 -2.53 3.47
CA GLY A 55 4.72 -1.54 4.48
C GLY A 55 5.57 -0.40 3.89
N MET A 56 6.53 -0.72 3.01
CA MET A 56 7.29 0.28 2.26
C MET A 56 6.41 1.13 1.34
N SER A 57 5.40 0.53 0.71
CA SER A 57 4.42 1.28 -0.10
C SER A 57 3.62 2.27 0.76
N PHE A 58 3.26 1.90 1.99
CA PHE A 58 2.70 2.85 2.96
C PHE A 58 3.70 3.96 3.31
N ALA A 59 4.95 3.63 3.61
CA ALA A 59 5.97 4.63 3.91
C ALA A 59 6.15 5.65 2.78
N LEU A 60 6.25 5.19 1.53
CA LEU A 60 6.34 6.05 0.35
C LEU A 60 5.11 6.94 0.17
N SER A 61 3.91 6.43 0.48
CA SER A 61 2.71 7.27 0.49
C SER A 61 2.79 8.40 1.51
N CYS A 62 3.52 8.21 2.61
CA CYS A 62 3.63 9.17 3.71
C CYS A 62 4.70 10.22 3.45
N THR A 63 5.80 9.87 2.78
CA THR A 63 6.95 10.75 2.63
C THR A 63 7.16 11.30 1.22
N LEU A 64 6.63 10.63 0.20
CA LEU A 64 6.76 11.01 -1.22
C LEU A 64 5.38 11.22 -1.87
N SER A 65 4.40 11.71 -1.10
CA SER A 65 3.02 11.90 -1.59
C SER A 65 2.89 12.82 -2.81
N ASP A 66 3.85 13.72 -3.01
CA ASP A 66 3.98 14.62 -4.17
C ASP A 66 4.50 13.91 -5.43
N ARG A 67 5.15 12.76 -5.28
CA ARG A 67 5.71 11.96 -6.40
C ARG A 67 4.90 10.70 -6.67
N ILE A 68 4.41 10.03 -5.63
CA ILE A 68 3.67 8.76 -5.74
C ILE A 68 2.20 9.03 -5.93
N ALA A 69 1.66 8.76 -7.12
CA ALA A 69 0.27 8.98 -7.50
C ALA A 69 -0.72 8.11 -6.69
N ALA A 70 -0.43 6.82 -6.54
CA ALA A 70 -1.24 5.85 -5.78
C ALA A 70 -0.39 4.66 -5.32
N VAL A 71 -0.89 3.90 -4.34
CA VAL A 71 -0.19 2.72 -3.78
C VAL A 71 -1.03 1.46 -3.73
N GLY A 72 -0.37 0.31 -3.91
CA GLY A 72 -0.94 -1.03 -3.85
C GLY A 72 -0.29 -1.87 -2.75
N MET A 73 -1.07 -2.55 -1.91
CA MET A 73 -0.53 -3.29 -0.77
C MET A 73 -1.08 -4.71 -0.71
N VAL A 74 -0.22 -5.71 -0.53
CA VAL A 74 -0.64 -7.11 -0.35
C VAL A 74 -0.08 -7.66 0.94
N GLY A 75 -0.93 -8.19 1.83
CA GLY A 75 -0.46 -8.81 3.08
C GLY A 75 0.46 -7.89 3.89
N ALA A 76 0.23 -6.57 3.86
CA ALA A 76 1.25 -5.58 4.20
C ALA A 76 1.68 -5.62 5.68
N ALA A 77 2.94 -5.26 5.92
CA ALA A 77 3.48 -5.04 7.25
C ALA A 77 3.00 -3.68 7.82
N LEU A 78 1.84 -3.68 8.46
CA LEU A 78 1.18 -2.46 8.98
C LEU A 78 1.76 -2.02 10.34
N LEU A 79 3.06 -1.72 10.35
CA LEU A 79 3.83 -1.45 11.57
C LEU A 79 4.02 0.04 11.87
N LEU A 80 4.06 0.88 10.85
CA LEU A 80 4.23 2.32 11.01
C LEU A 80 2.91 3.01 11.42
N PRO A 81 2.93 3.94 12.39
CA PRO A 81 1.75 4.71 12.78
C PRO A 81 1.49 5.88 11.82
N PHE A 82 0.24 6.27 11.64
CA PHE A 82 -0.14 7.38 10.74
C PHE A 82 0.38 8.75 11.19
N ASN A 83 0.68 8.96 12.47
CA ASN A 83 1.23 10.24 12.97
C ASN A 83 2.69 10.47 12.54
N TRP A 84 3.33 9.48 11.91
CA TRP A 84 4.63 9.62 11.27
C TRP A 84 4.54 10.23 9.87
N CYS A 85 3.36 10.24 9.25
CA CYS A 85 3.22 10.68 7.87
C CYS A 85 3.33 12.21 7.73
N THR A 86 4.07 12.64 6.71
CA THR A 86 4.36 14.04 6.40
C THR A 86 3.78 14.44 5.04
N ASP A 87 2.74 13.73 4.60
CA ASP A 87 2.21 13.85 3.26
C ASP A 87 1.56 15.20 2.99
N LEU A 88 1.79 15.69 1.77
CA LEU A 88 1.28 16.96 1.27
C LEU A 88 -0.12 16.84 0.69
N ARG A 89 -0.58 15.60 0.42
CA ARG A 89 -1.91 15.32 -0.13
C ARG A 89 -2.42 13.91 0.23
N PRO A 90 -3.75 13.71 0.21
CA PRO A 90 -4.36 12.38 0.18
C PRO A 90 -3.77 11.48 -0.91
N VAL A 91 -3.43 10.23 -0.59
CA VAL A 91 -2.87 9.25 -1.55
C VAL A 91 -3.85 8.10 -1.76
N PRO A 92 -4.37 7.87 -2.99
CA PRO A 92 -5.21 6.71 -3.29
C PRO A 92 -4.53 5.39 -2.96
N MET A 93 -5.29 4.45 -2.41
CA MET A 93 -4.80 3.16 -1.92
C MET A 93 -5.70 2.01 -2.31
N ILE A 94 -5.09 0.92 -2.78
CA ILE A 94 -5.73 -0.38 -2.97
C ILE A 94 -4.97 -1.44 -2.18
N ALA A 95 -5.67 -2.28 -1.41
CA ALA A 95 -5.06 -3.28 -0.55
C ALA A 95 -5.73 -4.65 -0.68
N PHE A 96 -4.96 -5.72 -0.45
CA PHE A 96 -5.39 -7.11 -0.52
C PHE A 96 -4.84 -7.85 0.69
N HIS A 97 -5.69 -8.55 1.45
CA HIS A 97 -5.23 -9.23 2.65
C HIS A 97 -6.00 -10.51 2.94
N GLY A 98 -5.25 -11.58 3.21
CA GLY A 98 -5.80 -12.89 3.59
C GLY A 98 -6.22 -12.92 5.07
N THR A 99 -7.40 -13.48 5.36
CA THR A 99 -7.86 -13.59 6.77
C THR A 99 -7.13 -14.65 7.58
N ALA A 100 -6.41 -15.57 6.91
CA ALA A 100 -5.60 -16.62 7.51
C ALA A 100 -4.09 -16.35 7.34
N ASP A 101 -3.71 -15.10 7.04
CA ASP A 101 -2.33 -14.67 6.99
C ASP A 101 -1.68 -14.76 8.39
N ALA A 102 -0.76 -15.71 8.55
CA ALA A 102 -0.04 -15.94 9.80
C ALA A 102 1.22 -15.05 9.97
N ALA A 103 1.68 -14.40 8.90
CA ALA A 103 2.86 -13.54 8.92
C ALA A 103 2.46 -12.09 9.23
N ALA A 104 1.42 -11.58 8.59
CA ALA A 104 0.83 -10.27 8.85
C ALA A 104 -0.64 -10.44 9.28
N PRO A 105 -0.93 -10.67 10.57
CA PRO A 105 -2.26 -11.05 11.04
C PRO A 105 -3.34 -10.04 10.64
N TYR A 106 -4.40 -10.52 9.96
CA TYR A 106 -5.49 -9.66 9.48
C TYR A 106 -6.18 -8.83 10.57
N LYS A 107 -6.34 -9.42 11.77
CA LYS A 107 -6.93 -8.76 12.94
C LYS A 107 -5.93 -7.88 13.70
N GLY A 108 -4.68 -7.79 13.23
CA GLY A 108 -3.56 -7.20 13.95
C GLY A 108 -3.06 -8.12 15.07
N GLY A 109 -2.09 -7.63 15.84
CA GLY A 109 -1.48 -8.39 16.94
C GLY A 109 0.01 -8.64 16.73
N PHE A 110 0.55 -9.61 17.46
CA PHE A 110 1.96 -9.99 17.34
C PHE A 110 2.13 -11.11 16.31
N SER A 111 3.29 -11.13 15.67
CA SER A 111 3.69 -12.16 14.71
C SER A 111 5.17 -12.48 14.90
N TRP A 112 5.58 -13.66 14.46
CA TRP A 112 6.97 -14.09 14.52
C TRP A 112 7.88 -13.32 13.56
N VAL A 113 7.32 -12.62 12.56
CA VAL A 113 8.09 -11.89 11.54
C VAL A 113 8.57 -10.51 12.00
N ALA A 114 7.98 -9.94 13.05
CA ALA A 114 8.37 -8.63 13.58
C ALA A 114 8.02 -8.50 15.08
N PRO A 115 8.88 -7.88 15.91
CA PRO A 115 8.61 -7.69 17.32
C PRO A 115 7.52 -6.63 17.60
N GLN A 116 7.27 -5.73 16.65
CA GLN A 116 6.23 -4.71 16.76
C GLN A 116 4.84 -5.30 16.55
N ARG A 117 3.83 -4.65 17.16
CA ARG A 117 2.43 -5.06 17.02
C ARG A 117 1.86 -4.55 15.69
N PHE A 118 1.33 -5.48 14.88
CA PHE A 118 0.60 -5.18 13.66
C PHE A 118 -0.74 -4.50 13.96
N GLN A 119 -1.07 -3.50 13.16
CA GLN A 119 -2.40 -2.91 13.13
C GLN A 119 -3.39 -3.85 12.44
N GLY A 120 -4.65 -3.84 12.90
CA GLY A 120 -5.71 -4.61 12.24
C GLY A 120 -6.08 -4.00 10.89
N VAL A 121 -6.20 -4.83 9.84
CA VAL A 121 -6.32 -4.39 8.45
C VAL A 121 -7.53 -3.47 8.24
N ARG A 122 -8.73 -3.85 8.71
CA ARG A 122 -9.91 -2.98 8.58
C ARG A 122 -9.76 -1.64 9.31
N ALA A 123 -9.13 -1.64 10.49
CA ALA A 123 -8.90 -0.41 11.25
C ALA A 123 -7.87 0.48 10.56
N PHE A 124 -6.80 -0.11 10.00
CA PHE A 124 -5.81 0.59 9.20
C PHE A 124 -6.43 1.21 7.94
N THR A 125 -7.26 0.45 7.19
CA THR A 125 -8.00 0.96 6.02
C THR A 125 -8.92 2.12 6.41
N ALA A 126 -9.62 2.04 7.54
CA ALA A 126 -10.44 3.14 8.02
C ALA A 126 -9.60 4.38 8.41
N SER A 127 -8.42 4.18 9.01
CA SER A 127 -7.47 5.27 9.27
C SER A 127 -6.97 5.92 8.00
N TRP A 128 -6.70 5.14 6.95
CA TRP A 128 -6.35 5.66 5.63
C TRP A 128 -7.49 6.47 5.02
N ALA A 129 -8.72 5.98 5.10
CA ALA A 129 -9.90 6.71 4.62
C ALA A 129 -10.08 8.05 5.35
N ARG A 130 -9.80 8.10 6.66
CA ARG A 130 -9.78 9.36 7.43
C ARG A 130 -8.64 10.28 6.96
N ARG A 131 -7.44 9.77 6.76
CA ARG A 131 -6.29 10.51 6.18
C ARG A 131 -6.65 11.11 4.81
N ASN A 132 -7.37 10.35 3.98
CA ASN A 132 -7.85 10.80 2.67
C ASN A 132 -9.15 11.62 2.71
N ARG A 133 -9.69 11.92 3.90
CA ARG A 133 -10.93 12.70 4.10
C ARG A 133 -12.12 12.13 3.31
N CYS A 134 -12.24 10.81 3.27
CA CYS A 134 -13.33 10.12 2.62
C CYS A 134 -14.66 10.26 3.38
N GLY A 135 -15.76 9.98 2.68
CA GLY A 135 -17.07 9.82 3.31
C GLY A 135 -17.07 8.68 4.35
N THR A 136 -17.95 8.78 5.35
CA THR A 136 -17.99 7.85 6.49
C THR A 136 -18.69 6.53 6.21
N ASN A 137 -19.39 6.42 5.08
CA ASN A 137 -20.16 5.23 4.70
C ASN A 137 -19.45 4.49 3.56
N PRO A 138 -18.59 3.51 3.86
CA PRO A 138 -17.98 2.70 2.83
C PRO A 138 -19.01 1.75 2.18
N VAL A 139 -18.68 1.30 0.98
CA VAL A 139 -19.46 0.31 0.24
C VAL A 139 -18.79 -1.06 0.39
N ASP A 140 -19.48 -2.00 1.03
CA ASP A 140 -19.09 -3.41 1.06
C ASP A 140 -19.76 -4.17 -0.10
N SER A 141 -19.02 -5.07 -0.75
CA SER A 141 -19.50 -5.90 -1.86
C SER A 141 -18.85 -7.28 -1.84
N VAL A 142 -19.56 -8.28 -2.36
CA VAL A 142 -19.01 -9.63 -2.59
C VAL A 142 -18.49 -9.67 -4.02
N VAL A 143 -17.21 -10.01 -4.17
CA VAL A 143 -16.53 -10.10 -5.48
C VAL A 143 -16.44 -11.55 -5.95
N ALA A 144 -16.20 -12.47 -5.01
CA ALA A 144 -16.20 -13.90 -5.24
C ALA A 144 -16.60 -14.63 -3.95
N THR A 145 -16.77 -15.94 -4.00
CA THR A 145 -17.16 -16.77 -2.84
C THR A 145 -16.24 -16.59 -1.63
N ASP A 146 -14.95 -16.34 -1.85
CA ASP A 146 -13.94 -16.10 -0.82
C ASP A 146 -13.39 -14.67 -0.83
N VAL A 147 -13.98 -13.73 -1.57
CA VAL A 147 -13.46 -12.35 -1.68
C VAL A 147 -14.56 -11.32 -1.48
N THR A 148 -14.34 -10.44 -0.51
CA THR A 148 -15.15 -9.23 -0.32
C THR A 148 -14.33 -7.98 -0.59
N ARG A 149 -14.99 -6.91 -1.04
CA ARG A 149 -14.39 -5.61 -1.32
C ARG A 149 -15.09 -4.53 -0.49
N LEU A 150 -14.28 -3.75 0.22
CA LEU A 150 -14.67 -2.57 0.98
C LEU A 150 -14.08 -1.34 0.29
N GLU A 151 -14.90 -0.35 -0.04
CA GLU A 151 -14.46 0.89 -0.69
C GLU A 151 -14.96 2.12 0.05
N TYR A 152 -14.05 3.04 0.37
CA TYR A 152 -14.40 4.39 0.79
C TYR A 152 -14.41 5.30 -0.43
N THR A 153 -15.53 5.99 -0.62
CA THR A 153 -15.75 6.92 -1.73
C THR A 153 -15.82 8.37 -1.23
N LYS A 154 -15.93 9.33 -2.16
CA LYS A 154 -16.00 10.78 -1.85
C LYS A 154 -14.79 11.25 -1.03
N CYS A 155 -13.62 10.75 -1.38
CA CYS A 155 -12.35 11.16 -0.81
C CYS A 155 -11.88 12.48 -1.41
N ALA A 156 -11.11 13.25 -0.64
CA ALA A 156 -10.45 14.43 -1.17
C ALA A 156 -9.49 14.03 -2.29
N ASP A 157 -9.40 14.90 -3.30
CA ASP A 157 -8.52 14.73 -4.47
C ASP A 157 -8.71 13.42 -5.25
N ASP A 158 -9.90 12.84 -5.17
CA ASP A 158 -10.22 11.52 -5.75
C ASP A 158 -9.34 10.39 -5.20
N ALA A 159 -8.85 10.53 -3.96
CA ALA A 159 -7.96 9.56 -3.34
C ALA A 159 -8.72 8.36 -2.75
N ALA A 160 -9.35 7.55 -3.60
CA ALA A 160 -10.13 6.39 -3.18
C ALA A 160 -9.32 5.41 -2.33
N VAL A 161 -10.01 4.70 -1.41
CA VAL A 161 -9.42 3.71 -0.51
C VAL A 161 -10.18 2.40 -0.65
N VAL A 162 -9.53 1.36 -1.18
CA VAL A 162 -10.14 0.07 -1.50
C VAL A 162 -9.41 -1.06 -0.78
N LEU A 163 -10.15 -1.94 -0.11
CA LEU A 163 -9.63 -3.16 0.52
C LEU A 163 -10.35 -4.39 -0.06
N TYR A 164 -9.58 -5.36 -0.51
CA TYR A 164 -10.01 -6.72 -0.79
C TYR A 164 -9.63 -7.63 0.37
N THR A 165 -10.61 -8.32 0.93
CA THR A 165 -10.43 -9.32 1.99
C THR A 165 -10.60 -10.71 1.39
N ILE A 166 -9.59 -11.56 1.54
CA ILE A 166 -9.58 -12.92 1.01
C ILE A 166 -9.82 -13.89 2.17
N LYS A 167 -11.04 -14.42 2.27
CA LYS A 167 -11.44 -15.36 3.32
C LYS A 167 -10.63 -16.65 3.21
N GLY A 168 -9.94 -17.00 4.28
CA GLY A 168 -9.05 -18.17 4.33
C GLY A 168 -7.84 -18.07 3.40
N GLY A 169 -7.55 -16.90 2.83
CA GLY A 169 -6.29 -16.64 2.13
C GLY A 169 -5.15 -16.43 3.12
N GLY A 170 -3.95 -16.85 2.74
CA GLY A 170 -2.72 -16.66 3.51
C GLY A 170 -1.93 -15.40 3.12
N HIS A 171 -0.64 -15.41 3.46
CA HIS A 171 0.38 -14.40 3.15
C HIS A 171 0.89 -14.52 1.71
N THR A 172 -0.01 -14.38 0.74
CA THR A 172 0.28 -14.64 -0.69
C THR A 172 -0.28 -13.56 -1.60
N TRP A 173 0.20 -13.54 -2.84
CA TRP A 173 -0.31 -12.65 -3.88
C TRP A 173 -1.54 -13.25 -4.56
N PRO A 174 -2.76 -12.69 -4.40
CA PRO A 174 -3.97 -13.24 -5.03
C PRO A 174 -3.84 -13.27 -6.56
N GLY A 175 -4.10 -14.42 -7.17
CA GLY A 175 -3.91 -14.68 -8.60
C GLY A 175 -2.44 -14.85 -9.03
N GLY A 176 -1.50 -14.83 -8.08
CA GLY A 176 -0.09 -15.11 -8.32
C GLY A 176 0.24 -16.60 -8.27
N GLN A 177 1.50 -16.93 -8.56
CA GLN A 177 1.99 -18.30 -8.39
C GLN A 177 1.96 -18.71 -6.91
N PRO A 178 1.37 -19.86 -6.56
CA PRO A 178 1.30 -20.30 -5.18
C PRO A 178 2.70 -20.65 -4.66
N LEU A 179 2.95 -20.29 -3.41
CA LEU A 179 4.09 -20.79 -2.63
C LEU A 179 3.61 -21.94 -1.72
N PRO A 180 4.52 -22.74 -1.13
CA PRO A 180 4.12 -23.87 -0.29
C PRO A 180 3.15 -23.45 0.84
N GLU A 181 1.93 -24.00 0.81
CA GLU A 181 0.83 -23.54 1.68
C GLU A 181 1.13 -23.68 3.18
N TRP A 182 1.93 -24.68 3.56
CA TRP A 182 2.32 -24.85 4.96
C TRP A 182 3.13 -23.67 5.50
N PHE A 183 3.76 -22.88 4.62
CA PHE A 183 4.59 -21.74 4.98
C PHE A 183 3.83 -20.42 4.89
N VAL A 184 3.08 -20.21 3.81
CA VAL A 184 2.42 -18.92 3.52
C VAL A 184 0.89 -18.97 3.59
N GLY A 185 0.30 -20.15 3.80
CA GLY A 185 -1.14 -20.36 3.69
C GLY A 185 -1.64 -20.42 2.23
N ARG A 186 -2.96 -20.56 2.07
CA ARG A 186 -3.62 -20.74 0.76
C ARG A 186 -3.51 -19.48 -0.11
N THR A 187 -3.13 -19.65 -1.37
CA THR A 187 -3.28 -18.62 -2.41
C THR A 187 -4.67 -18.72 -3.05
N SER A 188 -5.42 -17.61 -3.06
CA SER A 188 -6.68 -17.54 -3.79
C SER A 188 -6.43 -17.10 -5.24
N ASN A 189 -7.08 -17.78 -6.18
CA ASN A 189 -7.09 -17.44 -7.61
C ASN A 189 -8.43 -16.82 -8.05
N SER A 190 -9.32 -16.47 -7.10
CA SER A 190 -10.62 -15.88 -7.41
C SER A 190 -10.54 -14.44 -7.92
N ILE A 191 -9.41 -13.77 -7.70
CA ILE A 191 -9.09 -12.45 -8.22
C ILE A 191 -7.61 -12.40 -8.66
N ASP A 192 -7.30 -11.49 -9.57
CA ASP A 192 -5.92 -11.12 -9.91
C ASP A 192 -5.62 -9.74 -9.29
N ALA A 193 -4.80 -9.75 -8.24
CA ALA A 193 -4.44 -8.52 -7.54
C ALA A 193 -3.62 -7.57 -8.42
N SER A 194 -2.76 -8.08 -9.31
CA SER A 194 -1.95 -7.25 -10.22
C SER A 194 -2.82 -6.51 -11.22
N SER A 195 -3.77 -7.22 -11.84
CA SER A 195 -4.72 -6.64 -12.80
C SER A 195 -5.64 -5.60 -12.14
N LEU A 196 -6.15 -5.88 -10.93
CA LEU A 196 -6.96 -4.94 -10.17
C LEU A 196 -6.17 -3.70 -9.72
N MET A 197 -4.93 -3.88 -9.25
CA MET A 197 -4.04 -2.76 -8.93
C MET A 197 -3.75 -1.90 -10.14
N TRP A 198 -3.47 -2.51 -11.29
CA TRP A 198 -3.15 -1.76 -12.49
C TRP A 198 -4.32 -0.91 -12.98
N ALA A 199 -5.54 -1.48 -12.95
CA ALA A 199 -6.76 -0.73 -13.26
C ALA A 199 -6.95 0.45 -12.28
N PHE A 200 -6.72 0.21 -10.98
CA PHE A 200 -6.79 1.26 -9.96
C PHE A 200 -5.74 2.34 -10.18
N PHE A 201 -4.48 1.99 -10.43
CA PHE A 201 -3.40 2.95 -10.70
C PHE A 201 -3.71 3.81 -11.91
N ARG A 202 -4.12 3.22 -13.03
CA ARG A 202 -4.45 4.00 -14.23
C ARG A 202 -5.59 5.00 -14.03
N ALA A 203 -6.50 4.74 -13.09
CA ALA A 203 -7.58 5.66 -12.75
C ALA A 203 -7.11 6.84 -11.87
N HIS A 204 -5.95 6.73 -11.21
CA HIS A 204 -5.44 7.74 -10.29
C HIS A 204 -4.10 8.29 -10.76
N ARG A 205 -4.07 9.57 -11.15
CA ARG A 205 -2.85 10.27 -11.56
C ARG A 205 -2.66 11.48 -10.66
N LEU A 206 -1.42 11.93 -10.46
CA LEU A 206 -1.20 13.22 -9.81
C LEU A 206 -1.90 14.32 -10.62
N ARG A 207 -2.60 15.21 -9.91
CA ARG A 207 -3.18 16.40 -10.52
C ARG A 207 -2.06 17.37 -10.89
N GLU A 208 -2.23 18.09 -11.99
CA GLU A 208 -1.34 19.20 -12.29
C GLU A 208 -1.45 20.23 -11.16
N ALA A 209 -0.31 20.77 -10.72
CA ALA A 209 -0.32 21.90 -9.81
C ALA A 209 -1.16 22.99 -10.48
N GLN A 210 -2.23 23.44 -9.83
CA GLN A 210 -2.98 24.57 -10.33
C GLN A 210 -2.03 25.77 -10.32
N THR A 211 -1.53 26.15 -11.51
CA THR A 211 -0.90 27.44 -11.71
C THR A 211 -1.98 28.46 -11.42
N GLY A 212 -1.90 29.07 -10.23
CA GLY A 212 -2.84 30.09 -9.81
C GLY A 212 -2.96 31.13 -10.92
N ALA A 213 -4.18 31.29 -11.43
CA ALA A 213 -4.52 32.42 -12.27
C ALA A 213 -4.21 33.68 -11.46
N GLN A 214 -3.08 34.32 -11.77
CA GLN A 214 -2.87 35.72 -11.48
C GLN A 214 -3.89 36.48 -12.33
N HIS A 215 -5.09 36.67 -11.79
CA HIS A 215 -5.96 37.72 -12.28
C HIS A 215 -5.38 39.05 -11.81
N LYS A 216 -5.00 39.84 -12.82
CA LYS A 216 -4.65 41.26 -12.75
C LYS A 216 -5.69 42.07 -12.01
#